data_AF-A0A2U9BL90-F1
#
_entry.id   AF-A0A2U9BL90-F1
#
_cell.length_a   1.000
_cell.length_b   1.000
_cell.length_c   1.000
_cell.angle_alpha   90.00
_cell.angle_beta   90.00
_cell.angle_gamma   90.00
#
_symmetry.space_group_name_H-M   'P 1'
#
loop_
_entity.id
_entity.type
_entity.pdbx_description
1 polymer ?
#
loop_
_entity_poly.entity_id
_entity_poly.type
_entity_poly.pdbx_seq_one_letter_code
_entity_poly.pdbx_strand_id
1 'polypeptide(L)'
;MEEPTSYTVYHRYQSILQLVKPWYDEVNDFVFPYPHFCNPSCPLVCYGPMCTHYTQMVWASTNRVGCAVQTCYNMFVWGVLWREATFLVCNYSPKGNWIGEAPYRVGIPCSACPSSYAGTCNNNMCFPAVQSNYMYWFK
;
A
#
# COMPACT_ATOMS: atom_id res chain seq x y z
N MET A 1 11.27 12.31 -11.20
CA MET A 1 9.93 12.05 -10.66
C MET A 1 9.80 10.55 -10.57
N GLU A 2 9.75 10.00 -9.36
CA GLU A 2 9.50 8.57 -9.15
C GLU A 2 8.01 8.32 -9.39
N GLU A 3 7.67 7.26 -10.13
CA GLU A 3 6.27 6.85 -10.34
C GLU A 3 5.60 6.58 -8.98
N PRO A 4 4.38 7.08 -8.76
CA PRO A 4 3.68 6.83 -7.50
C PRO A 4 3.38 5.34 -7.34
N THR A 5 3.58 4.81 -6.14
CA THR A 5 3.30 3.39 -5.88
C THR A 5 1.80 3.08 -5.83
N SER A 6 0.93 4.07 -5.57
CA SER A 6 -0.53 3.94 -5.67
C SER A 6 -1.20 5.28 -5.96
N TYR A 7 -2.22 5.29 -6.82
CA TYR A 7 -3.04 6.47 -7.09
C TYR A 7 -4.50 6.13 -7.37
N THR A 8 -5.40 7.09 -7.12
CA THR A 8 -6.84 7.00 -7.45
C THR A 8 -7.33 8.32 -8.02
N VAL A 9 -8.24 8.22 -8.99
CA VAL A 9 -8.98 9.36 -9.56
C VAL A 9 -10.44 9.21 -9.19
N TYR A 10 -11.05 10.28 -8.68
CA TYR A 10 -12.44 10.27 -8.23
C TYR A 10 -13.12 11.62 -8.49
N HIS A 11 -14.42 11.69 -8.76
CA HIS A 11 -15.08 12.98 -9.01
C HIS A 11 -15.31 13.80 -7.73
N ARG A 12 -15.93 13.20 -6.72
CA ARG A 12 -16.26 13.89 -5.46
C ARG A 12 -16.05 12.95 -4.30
N TYR A 13 -15.28 13.37 -3.31
CA TYR A 13 -15.07 12.62 -2.09
C TYR A 13 -15.47 13.46 -0.88
N GLN A 14 -15.91 12.78 0.17
CA GLN A 14 -16.27 13.36 1.47
C GLN A 14 -15.22 13.02 2.54
N SER A 15 -14.43 11.97 2.31
CA SER A 15 -13.36 11.56 3.23
C SER A 15 -12.25 10.82 2.50
N ILE A 16 -11.02 10.91 3.03
CA ILE A 16 -9.86 10.16 2.50
C ILE A 16 -10.15 8.66 2.44
N LEU A 17 -10.97 8.15 3.36
CA LEU A 17 -11.39 6.75 3.35
C LEU A 17 -12.11 6.36 2.06
N GLN A 18 -12.88 7.25 1.44
CA GLN A 18 -13.52 6.95 0.15
C GLN A 18 -12.51 6.82 -1.00
N LEU A 19 -11.36 7.50 -0.92
CA LEU A 19 -10.31 7.45 -1.93
C LEU A 19 -9.40 6.22 -1.77
N VAL A 20 -9.21 5.76 -0.53
CA VAL A 20 -8.34 4.62 -0.19
C VAL A 20 -9.11 3.30 -0.14
N LYS A 21 -10.41 3.31 0.17
CA LYS A 21 -11.24 2.10 0.28
C LYS A 21 -11.20 1.22 -0.98
N PRO A 22 -11.27 1.75 -2.21
CA PRO A 22 -11.14 0.93 -3.41
C PRO A 22 -9.83 0.15 -3.47
N TRP A 23 -8.71 0.70 -2.96
CA TRP A 23 -7.44 -0.02 -2.88
C TRP A 23 -7.51 -1.20 -1.92
N TYR A 24 -8.16 -1.03 -0.77
CA TYR A 24 -8.32 -2.11 0.20
C TYR A 24 -9.25 -3.20 -0.33
N ASP A 25 -10.33 -2.81 -1.01
CA ASP A 25 -11.36 -3.72 -1.49
C ASP A 25 -10.86 -4.68 -2.58
N GLU A 26 -9.69 -4.42 -3.20
CA GLU A 26 -9.03 -5.39 -4.09
C GLU A 26 -8.68 -6.71 -3.39
N VAL A 27 -8.68 -6.75 -2.04
CA VAL A 27 -8.56 -7.99 -1.26
C VAL A 27 -9.59 -9.05 -1.66
N ASN A 28 -10.76 -8.64 -2.13
CA ASN A 28 -11.83 -9.56 -2.55
C ASN A 28 -11.47 -10.33 -3.83
N ASP A 29 -10.57 -9.77 -4.63
CA ASP A 29 -10.12 -10.34 -5.90
C ASP A 29 -8.71 -10.95 -5.82
N PHE A 30 -7.98 -10.65 -4.75
CA PHE A 30 -6.61 -11.07 -4.52
C PHE A 30 -6.54 -12.47 -3.92
N VAL A 31 -5.71 -13.34 -4.51
CA VAL A 31 -5.39 -14.66 -3.94
C VAL A 31 -3.98 -14.62 -3.36
N PHE A 32 -3.87 -14.89 -2.06
CA PHE A 32 -2.58 -14.89 -1.38
C PHE A 32 -1.68 -16.03 -1.89
N PRO A 33 -0.44 -15.74 -2.32
CA PRO A 33 0.49 -16.78 -2.76
C PRO A 33 1.12 -17.49 -1.56
N TYR A 34 0.53 -18.61 -1.16
CA TYR A 34 1.09 -19.42 -0.08
C TYR A 34 2.47 -19.98 -0.43
N PRO A 35 3.36 -20.21 0.56
CA PRO A 35 4.75 -20.60 0.31
C PRO A 35 4.94 -21.82 -0.60
N HIS A 36 4.02 -22.78 -0.56
CA HIS A 36 4.09 -23.99 -1.40
C HIS A 36 3.82 -23.74 -2.89
N PHE A 37 3.25 -22.59 -3.25
CA PHE A 37 3.08 -22.15 -4.63
C PHE A 37 4.24 -21.28 -5.15
N CYS A 38 5.18 -20.88 -4.27
CA CYS A 38 6.30 -20.03 -4.64
C CYS A 38 7.52 -20.86 -5.03
N ASN A 39 7.80 -20.99 -6.34
CA ASN A 39 9.00 -21.68 -6.84
C ASN A 39 9.32 -21.31 -8.30
N PRO A 40 10.44 -20.62 -8.62
CA PRO A 40 11.36 -19.90 -7.73
C PRO A 40 10.77 -18.55 -7.23
N SER A 41 9.63 -18.15 -7.78
CA SER A 41 8.92 -16.91 -7.49
C SER A 41 7.47 -17.18 -7.08
N CYS A 42 6.87 -16.25 -6.34
CA CYS A 42 5.46 -16.28 -5.97
C CYS A 42 4.59 -15.72 -7.11
N PRO A 43 3.51 -16.40 -7.53
CA PRO A 43 2.60 -15.88 -8.54
C PRO A 43 1.73 -14.76 -7.96
N LEU A 44 1.51 -13.69 -8.73
CA LEU A 44 0.47 -12.71 -8.44
C LEU A 44 -0.83 -13.16 -9.11
N VAL A 45 -1.77 -13.69 -8.32
CA VAL A 45 -3.09 -14.12 -8.81
C VAL A 45 -4.14 -13.10 -8.38
N CYS A 46 -4.81 -12.49 -9.36
CA CYS A 46 -5.82 -11.46 -9.20
C CYS A 46 -6.96 -11.74 -10.18
N TYR A 47 -8.20 -11.80 -9.69
CA TYR A 47 -9.38 -12.00 -10.53
C TYR A 47 -10.06 -10.69 -10.97
N GLY A 48 -9.69 -9.60 -10.30
CA GLY A 48 -10.16 -8.25 -10.59
C GLY A 48 -9.26 -7.52 -11.59
N PRO A 49 -9.61 -6.27 -11.93
CA PRO A 49 -8.82 -5.45 -12.84
C PRO A 49 -7.47 -5.04 -12.24
N MET A 50 -7.36 -5.02 -10.91
CA MET A 50 -6.19 -4.55 -10.18
C MET A 50 -6.18 -5.15 -8.77
N CYS A 51 -5.01 -5.59 -8.29
CA CYS A 51 -4.80 -6.03 -6.90
C CYS A 51 -3.54 -5.42 -6.26
N THR A 52 -2.79 -4.61 -7.02
CA THR A 52 -1.48 -4.12 -6.58
C THR A 52 -1.58 -3.01 -5.55
N HIS A 53 -2.71 -2.32 -5.45
CA HIS A 53 -2.88 -1.30 -4.42
C HIS A 53 -3.06 -1.98 -3.05
N TYR A 54 -3.92 -3.01 -2.98
CA TYR A 54 -4.08 -3.81 -1.76
C TYR A 54 -2.75 -4.41 -1.30
N THR A 55 -2.00 -5.06 -2.20
CA THR A 55 -0.73 -5.70 -1.82
C THR A 55 0.30 -4.69 -1.31
N GLN A 56 0.32 -3.46 -1.85
CA GLN A 56 1.18 -2.40 -1.32
C GLN A 56 0.73 -1.92 0.06
N MET A 57 -0.58 -1.81 0.31
CA MET A 57 -1.12 -1.42 1.62
C MET A 57 -0.73 -2.40 2.73
N VAL A 58 -0.66 -3.70 2.42
CA VAL A 58 -0.34 -4.77 3.39
C VAL A 58 1.10 -5.27 3.30
N TRP A 59 1.99 -4.53 2.62
CA TRP A 59 3.36 -4.96 2.40
C TRP A 59 4.20 -4.90 3.70
N ALA A 60 4.67 -6.05 4.19
CA ALA A 60 5.25 -6.19 5.53
C ALA A 60 6.50 -5.35 5.79
N SER A 61 7.32 -5.11 4.76
CA SER A 61 8.54 -4.30 4.91
C SER A 61 8.27 -2.80 4.83
N THR A 62 7.12 -2.39 4.29
CA THR A 62 6.73 -0.99 4.16
C THR A 62 6.31 -0.45 5.51
N ASN A 63 7.00 0.60 5.99
CA ASN A 63 6.76 1.17 7.32
C ASN A 63 6.54 2.68 7.32
N ARG A 64 6.60 3.32 6.16
CA ARG A 64 6.33 4.74 5.97
C ARG A 64 5.42 4.92 4.76
N VAL A 65 4.49 5.85 4.88
CA VAL A 65 3.60 6.28 3.80
C VAL A 65 3.49 7.81 3.83
N GLY A 66 3.49 8.42 2.65
CA GLY A 66 3.21 9.84 2.47
C GLY A 66 2.22 10.00 1.34
N CYS A 67 1.15 10.78 1.55
CA CYS A 67 0.09 10.95 0.55
C CYS A 67 -0.16 12.44 0.25
N ALA A 68 -0.63 12.72 -0.96
CA ALA A 68 -1.07 14.03 -1.40
C ALA A 68 -2.41 13.90 -2.14
N VAL A 69 -3.29 14.88 -1.94
CA VAL A 69 -4.59 14.97 -2.62
C VAL A 69 -4.65 16.29 -3.36
N GLN A 70 -5.04 16.25 -4.63
CA GLN A 70 -5.24 17.44 -5.46
C GLN A 70 -6.55 17.33 -6.24
N THR A 71 -7.35 18.39 -6.26
CA THR A 71 -8.49 18.49 -7.16
C THR A 71 -8.08 19.24 -8.44
N CYS A 72 -8.30 18.60 -9.58
CA CYS A 72 -7.97 19.09 -10.92
C CYS A 72 -9.25 19.42 -11.67
N TYR A 73 -9.37 20.64 -12.22
CA TYR A 73 -10.57 21.04 -12.97
C TYR A 73 -10.79 20.20 -14.23
N ASN A 74 -9.71 19.90 -14.94
CA ASN A 74 -9.71 19.04 -16.13
C ASN A 74 -8.53 18.08 -16.02
N MET A 75 -8.79 16.78 -16.04
CA MET A 75 -7.75 15.76 -16.00
C MET A 75 -8.05 14.67 -17.02
N PHE A 76 -7.09 14.39 -17.91
CA PHE A 76 -7.19 13.29 -18.86
C PHE A 76 -6.56 12.04 -18.27
N VAL A 77 -7.36 10.98 -18.11
CA VAL A 77 -6.91 9.71 -17.54
C VAL A 77 -7.49 8.59 -18.39
N TRP A 78 -6.66 7.66 -18.84
CA TRP A 78 -7.07 6.53 -19.69
C TRP A 78 -7.89 6.94 -20.94
N GLY A 79 -7.56 8.08 -21.54
CA GLY A 79 -8.25 8.60 -22.72
C GLY A 79 -9.60 9.29 -22.44
N VAL A 80 -10.00 9.42 -21.17
CA VAL A 80 -11.26 10.06 -20.75
C VAL A 80 -10.98 11.39 -20.04
N LEU A 81 -11.75 12.43 -20.35
CA LEU A 81 -11.72 13.70 -19.64
C LEU A 81 -12.56 13.62 -18.37
N TRP A 82 -11.89 13.75 -17.22
CA TRP A 82 -12.52 13.89 -15.91
C TRP A 82 -12.60 15.37 -15.55
N ARG A 83 -13.82 15.87 -15.33
CA ARG A 83 -14.06 17.21 -14.79
C ARG A 83 -14.14 17.15 -13.27
N GLU A 84 -13.54 18.15 -12.62
CA GLU A 84 -13.44 18.24 -11.15
C GLU A 84 -12.86 16.96 -10.52
N ALA A 85 -11.80 16.42 -11.12
CA ALA A 85 -11.19 15.17 -10.70
C ALA A 85 -10.35 15.37 -9.42
N THR A 86 -10.69 14.68 -8.36
CA THR A 86 -9.80 14.46 -7.20
C THR A 86 -8.79 13.38 -7.53
N PHE A 87 -7.52 13.68 -7.31
CA PHE A 87 -6.40 12.79 -7.49
C PHE A 87 -5.71 12.55 -6.15
N LEU A 88 -5.75 11.32 -5.65
CA LEU A 88 -4.98 10.88 -4.48
C LEU A 88 -3.76 10.12 -4.96
N VAL A 89 -2.60 10.45 -4.40
CA VAL A 89 -1.35 9.74 -4.59
C VAL A 89 -0.77 9.37 -3.23
N CYS A 90 -0.31 8.14 -3.07
CA CYS A 90 0.43 7.70 -1.91
C CYS A 90 1.75 7.04 -2.33
N ASN A 91 2.84 7.48 -1.70
CA ASN A 91 4.16 6.89 -1.82
C ASN A 91 4.48 6.09 -0.56
N TYR A 92 5.07 4.92 -0.76
CA TYR A 92 5.35 3.95 0.30
C TYR A 92 6.86 3.70 0.38
N SER A 93 7.40 3.66 1.60
CA SER A 93 8.82 3.45 1.85
C SER A 93 9.04 2.44 2.99
N PRO A 94 9.90 1.43 2.80
CA PRO A 94 10.38 0.90 1.51
C PRO A 94 9.23 0.55 0.55
N LYS A 95 9.51 0.58 -0.76
CA LYS A 95 8.57 0.15 -1.80
C LYS A 95 8.25 -1.35 -1.66
N GLY A 96 6.98 -1.70 -1.89
CA GLY A 96 6.51 -3.07 -1.98
C GLY A 96 6.29 -3.54 -3.42
N ASN A 97 5.44 -4.54 -3.59
CA ASN A 97 5.07 -5.13 -4.88
C ASN A 97 6.29 -5.59 -5.70
N TRP A 98 7.25 -6.22 -5.03
CA TRP A 98 8.37 -6.86 -5.72
C TRP A 98 7.86 -8.06 -6.51
N ILE A 99 8.24 -8.11 -7.79
CA ILE A 99 7.82 -9.18 -8.70
C ILE A 99 8.35 -10.51 -8.16
N GLY A 100 7.44 -11.46 -7.98
CA GLY A 100 7.79 -12.78 -7.46
C GLY A 100 7.85 -12.87 -5.93
N GLU A 101 7.48 -11.83 -5.20
CA GLU A 101 7.41 -11.84 -3.73
C GLU A 101 5.96 -11.76 -3.22
N ALA A 102 5.70 -12.45 -2.11
CA ALA A 102 4.46 -12.31 -1.36
C ALA A 102 4.48 -11.03 -0.51
N PRO A 103 3.33 -10.37 -0.30
CA PRO A 103 3.30 -9.10 0.44
C PRO A 103 3.70 -9.22 1.90
N TYR A 104 3.51 -10.38 2.51
CA TYR A 104 3.92 -10.68 3.88
C TYR A 104 4.16 -12.18 4.04
N ARG A 105 4.77 -12.57 5.17
CA ARG A 105 4.96 -13.99 5.52
C ARG A 105 3.75 -14.49 6.31
N VAL A 106 3.25 -15.66 5.95
CA VAL A 106 2.19 -16.34 6.72
C VAL A 106 2.76 -16.79 8.07
N GLY A 107 2.02 -16.55 9.15
CA GLY A 107 2.42 -16.97 10.48
C GLY A 107 1.56 -16.32 11.56
N ILE A 108 1.94 -16.57 12.82
CA ILE A 108 1.35 -15.89 13.97
C ILE A 108 1.77 -14.42 13.92
N PRO A 109 0.86 -13.46 14.12
CA PRO A 109 1.21 -12.04 14.16
C PRO A 109 2.42 -11.79 15.08
N CYS A 110 3.33 -10.95 14.61
CA CYS A 110 4.55 -10.56 15.31
C CYS A 110 5.58 -11.68 15.60
N SER A 111 5.37 -12.93 15.17
CA SER A 111 6.31 -14.03 15.44
C SER A 111 7.66 -13.89 14.72
N ALA A 112 7.76 -12.95 13.77
CA ALA A 112 8.96 -12.68 12.99
C ALA A 112 9.30 -11.18 12.91
N CYS A 113 8.98 -10.40 13.95
CA CYS A 113 9.33 -8.99 13.98
C CYS A 113 10.86 -8.79 13.92
N PRO A 114 11.36 -7.83 13.12
CA PRO A 114 12.79 -7.54 13.07
C PRO A 114 13.31 -7.02 14.41
N SER A 115 14.59 -7.24 14.70
CA SER A 115 15.25 -6.77 15.93
C SER A 115 15.21 -5.24 16.09
N SER A 116 15.15 -4.49 14.99
CA SER A 116 14.98 -3.03 15.00
C SER A 116 13.68 -2.56 15.64
N TYR A 117 12.69 -3.44 15.77
CA TYR A 117 11.42 -3.19 16.45
C TYR A 117 11.42 -3.67 17.90
N ALA A 118 12.57 -4.07 18.46
CA ALA A 118 12.73 -4.56 19.83
C ALA A 118 11.78 -5.70 20.23
N GLY A 119 11.25 -6.43 19.24
CA GLY A 119 10.25 -7.50 19.46
C GLY A 119 8.90 -6.99 19.98
N THR A 120 8.62 -5.69 19.98
CA THR A 120 7.34 -5.17 20.46
C THR A 120 6.23 -5.34 19.42
N CYS A 121 5.11 -5.87 19.87
CA CYS A 121 3.92 -6.13 19.07
C CYS A 121 2.77 -5.26 19.57
N ASN A 122 2.13 -4.53 18.68
CA ASN A 122 0.95 -3.72 18.99
C ASN A 122 -0.10 -3.93 17.90
N ASN A 123 -1.33 -4.30 18.29
CA ASN A 123 -2.44 -4.56 17.35
C ASN A 123 -2.02 -5.44 16.15
N ASN A 124 -1.34 -6.56 16.42
CA ASN A 124 -0.85 -7.51 15.40
C ASN A 124 0.22 -6.95 14.44
N MET A 125 0.83 -5.80 14.75
CA MET A 125 1.91 -5.19 13.96
C MET A 125 3.21 -5.05 14.76
N CYS A 126 4.33 -5.19 14.08
CA CYS A 126 5.64 -4.87 14.65
C CYS A 126 5.72 -3.36 14.88
N PHE A 127 5.89 -2.96 16.14
CA PHE A 127 5.91 -1.56 16.53
C PHE A 127 7.26 -1.22 17.13
N PRO A 128 7.94 -0.14 16.72
CA PRO A 128 9.23 0.20 17.33
C PRO A 128 9.00 0.75 18.73
N ALA A 129 9.83 0.35 19.70
CA ALA A 129 9.88 1.03 20.99
C ALA A 129 10.24 2.50 20.74
N VAL A 130 9.37 3.43 21.13
CA VAL A 130 9.35 4.84 20.71
C VAL A 130 10.74 5.51 20.82
N GLN A 131 11.33 5.88 19.68
CA GLN A 131 12.40 6.89 19.58
C GLN A 131 11.87 8.09 18.79
N SER A 132 10.94 8.83 19.40
CA SER A 132 10.35 10.09 18.92
C SER A 132 9.52 10.02 17.62
N ASN A 133 8.36 10.67 17.63
CA ASN A 133 7.60 10.99 16.41
C ASN A 133 8.20 12.19 15.63
N TYR A 134 9.36 12.71 16.06
CA TYR A 134 10.06 13.76 15.32
C TYR A 134 10.66 13.19 14.04
N MET A 135 9.99 13.50 12.95
CA MET A 135 10.59 13.38 11.64
C MET A 135 11.52 14.57 11.38
N TYR A 136 12.83 14.33 11.30
CA TYR A 136 13.85 15.35 11.07
C TYR A 136 13.94 15.84 9.60
N TRP A 137 12.82 15.91 8.87
CA TRP A 137 12.84 16.25 7.43
C TRP A 137 13.18 17.71 7.10
N PHE A 138 13.19 18.61 8.09
CA PHE A 138 13.36 20.06 7.88
C PHE A 138 14.59 20.65 8.59
N LYS A 139 15.71 19.92 8.67
CA LYS A 139 17.01 20.51 9.05
C LYS A 139 17.93 20.64 7.85
#